data_AF-Q0TYW0-F1
#
_entry.id   AF-Q0TYW0-F1
#
_cell.length_a   1.000
_cell.length_b   1.000
_cell.length_c   1.000
_cell.angle_alpha   90.00
_cell.angle_beta   90.00
_cell.angle_gamma   90.00
#
_symmetry.space_group_name_H-M   'P 1'
#
loop_
_entity.id
_entity.type
_entity.pdbx_description
1 polymer ?
#
loop_
_entity_poly.entity_id
_entity_poly.type
_entity_poly.pdbx_seq_one_letter_code
_entity_poly.pdbx_strand_id
1 'polypeptide(L)'
;MSKTKTKQARRELKRDGARKIAAHQRKTAKAATISTNAPKPPKKKQKMQAQPVQASQKHDVPFGEYEHILLVGEGDFSFARSLAIEHGCANVTATSFDSDTEVREKYPNFESIHDELTQLTPPVPIHHSIDATKLSSYKHLRCTREDDDEGQDGWDTICFMFPHTGGLSTDVNRQVRANQALLVAFFKSCLETTSAKQRLQILASQVHKNHPSPLRPRSQFLRMGGRIVVTLFEGEPYTLWNVRDLARHAGLKVVESWKFDASQYPGYKHVRTLGTIEGGGAWKGEDRDARTYVFEKIPLVADSDEEKELEKETGVKKVKERTRTRTKRPRKGSDSDDD
;
A
#
# COMPACT_ATOMS: atom_id res chain seq x y z
N MET A 1 18.59 9.03 30.89
CA MET A 1 17.20 8.60 31.17
C MET A 1 16.94 7.25 30.50
N SER A 2 16.42 6.26 31.24
CA SER A 2 16.37 4.85 30.80
C SER A 2 15.35 4.61 29.66
N LYS A 3 15.76 3.83 28.65
CA LYS A 3 14.98 3.45 27.44
C LYS A 3 13.62 2.81 27.77
N THR A 4 13.48 2.25 28.98
CA THR A 4 12.25 1.61 29.46
C THR A 4 11.15 2.63 29.80
N LYS A 5 11.51 3.79 30.37
CA LYS A 5 10.55 4.86 30.71
C LYS A 5 9.92 5.48 29.45
N THR A 6 10.70 5.60 28.37
CA THR A 6 10.22 6.13 27.08
C THR A 6 9.24 5.20 26.36
N LYS A 7 9.41 3.87 26.47
CA LYS A 7 8.49 2.89 25.87
C LYS A 7 7.16 2.81 26.63
N GLN A 8 7.19 2.93 27.95
CA GLN A 8 6.00 2.95 28.80
C GLN A 8 5.18 4.22 28.57
N ALA A 9 5.83 5.40 28.55
CA ALA A 9 5.16 6.67 28.25
C ALA A 9 4.49 6.68 26.86
N ARG A 10 5.12 6.05 25.85
CA ARG A 10 4.54 5.95 24.49
C ARG A 10 3.34 4.99 24.43
N ARG A 11 3.34 3.91 25.20
CA ARG A 11 2.18 3.01 25.34
C ARG A 11 1.02 3.68 26.07
N GLU A 12 1.32 4.47 27.09
CA GLU A 12 0.33 5.20 27.88
C GLU A 12 -0.34 6.33 27.06
N LEU A 13 0.45 7.09 26.28
CA LEU A 13 -0.06 8.05 25.30
C LEU A 13 -0.95 7.41 24.22
N LYS A 14 -0.62 6.19 23.77
CA LYS A 14 -1.45 5.42 22.81
C LYS A 14 -2.79 5.01 23.45
N ARG A 15 -2.77 4.55 24.71
CA ARG A 15 -3.96 4.12 25.45
C ARG A 15 -4.89 5.30 25.77
N ASP A 16 -4.32 6.44 26.14
CA ASP A 16 -5.08 7.67 26.38
C ASP A 16 -5.67 8.27 25.10
N GLY A 17 -4.94 8.19 23.98
CA GLY A 17 -5.46 8.52 22.66
C GLY A 17 -6.69 7.67 22.31
N ALA A 18 -6.58 6.35 22.44
CA ALA A 18 -7.68 5.41 22.17
C ALA A 18 -8.92 5.68 23.06
N ARG A 19 -8.72 5.94 24.36
CA ARG A 19 -9.81 6.28 25.30
C ARG A 19 -10.52 7.59 24.94
N LYS A 20 -9.77 8.63 24.57
CA LYS A 20 -10.33 9.94 24.19
C LYS A 20 -11.10 9.87 22.86
N ILE A 21 -10.63 9.08 21.90
CA ILE A 21 -11.32 8.83 20.63
C ILE A 21 -12.65 8.11 20.86
N ALA A 22 -12.66 7.05 21.68
CA ALA A 22 -13.87 6.31 22.02
C ALA A 22 -14.92 7.19 22.74
N ALA A 23 -14.48 8.07 23.63
CA ALA A 23 -15.36 9.00 24.35
C ALA A 23 -16.00 10.06 23.41
N HIS A 24 -15.25 10.57 22.43
CA HIS A 24 -15.78 11.54 21.46
C HIS A 24 -16.77 10.91 20.47
N GLN A 25 -16.52 9.66 20.05
CA GLN A 25 -17.43 8.92 19.16
C GLN A 25 -18.77 8.60 19.85
N ARG A 26 -18.77 8.29 21.16
CA ARG A 26 -20.01 8.15 21.95
C ARG A 26 -20.81 9.46 22.07
N LYS A 27 -20.14 10.61 22.18
CA LYS A 27 -20.81 11.92 22.24
C LYS A 27 -21.43 12.33 20.90
N THR A 28 -20.75 12.05 19.80
CA THR A 28 -21.25 12.36 18.45
C THR A 28 -22.41 11.46 18.03
N ALA A 29 -22.41 10.19 18.43
CA ALA A 29 -23.57 9.29 18.25
C ALA A 29 -24.82 9.78 19.00
N LYS A 30 -24.66 10.38 20.19
CA LYS A 30 -25.77 10.92 21.00
C LYS A 30 -26.33 12.25 20.47
N ALA A 31 -25.55 12.99 19.68
CA ALA A 31 -25.98 14.24 19.04
C ALA A 31 -26.76 13.99 17.73
N ALA A 32 -26.56 12.84 17.07
CA ALA A 32 -27.25 12.49 15.83
C ALA A 32 -28.71 12.03 16.03
N THR A 33 -29.14 11.76 17.27
CA THR A 33 -30.50 11.32 17.61
C THR A 33 -31.50 12.46 17.86
N ILE A 34 -31.10 13.74 17.75
CA ILE A 34 -31.99 14.88 18.00
C ILE A 34 -31.96 15.84 16.81
N SER A 35 -32.65 15.50 15.72
CA SER A 35 -33.20 16.48 14.76
C SER A 35 -34.08 15.77 13.72
N THR A 36 -35.38 15.68 14.00
CA THR A 36 -36.41 15.44 12.99
C THR A 36 -37.53 16.43 13.22
N ASN A 37 -37.69 17.40 12.32
CA ASN A 37 -38.96 17.88 11.75
C ASN A 37 -38.83 19.29 11.16
N ALA A 38 -38.71 19.40 9.84
CA ALA A 38 -39.15 20.56 9.07
C ALA A 38 -39.40 20.18 7.59
N PRO A 39 -40.54 20.54 6.98
CA PRO A 39 -40.90 20.14 5.61
C PRO A 39 -40.24 21.04 4.53
N LYS A 40 -39.81 20.44 3.41
CA LYS A 40 -39.25 21.12 2.22
C LYS A 40 -40.30 21.26 1.09
N PRO A 41 -40.26 22.32 0.28
CA PRO A 41 -41.20 22.55 -0.84
C PRO A 41 -40.79 21.80 -2.12
N PRO A 42 -41.70 21.59 -3.09
CA PRO A 42 -41.46 20.70 -4.23
C PRO A 42 -40.70 21.39 -5.36
N LYS A 43 -39.67 20.72 -5.91
CA LYS A 43 -39.00 21.12 -7.16
C LYS A 43 -39.41 20.20 -8.32
N LYS A 44 -39.73 20.83 -9.46
CA LYS A 44 -40.15 20.21 -10.73
C LYS A 44 -39.05 19.31 -11.31
N LYS A 45 -39.46 18.13 -11.79
CA LYS A 45 -38.61 17.15 -12.49
C LYS A 45 -38.36 17.58 -13.93
N GLN A 46 -37.10 17.82 -14.31
CA GLN A 46 -36.66 17.73 -15.70
C GLN A 46 -36.09 16.32 -15.94
N LYS A 47 -36.64 15.61 -16.93
CA LYS A 47 -36.12 14.32 -17.40
C LYS A 47 -34.84 14.58 -18.21
N MET A 48 -33.69 14.16 -17.68
CA MET A 48 -32.51 13.89 -18.50
C MET A 48 -32.52 12.40 -18.86
N GLN A 49 -32.43 12.10 -20.16
CA GLN A 49 -32.30 10.74 -20.66
C GLN A 49 -30.98 10.14 -20.16
N ALA A 50 -31.06 9.02 -19.43
CA ALA A 50 -29.91 8.24 -19.04
C ALA A 50 -29.32 7.57 -20.29
N GLN A 51 -28.04 7.83 -20.56
CA GLN A 51 -27.26 7.00 -21.48
C GLN A 51 -27.14 5.59 -20.89
N PRO A 52 -27.09 4.54 -21.73
CA PRO A 52 -26.95 3.17 -21.24
C PRO A 52 -25.63 3.03 -20.49
N VAL A 53 -25.72 2.78 -19.18
CA VAL A 53 -24.60 2.35 -18.35
C VAL A 53 -24.09 1.03 -18.92
N GLN A 54 -22.89 1.05 -19.50
CA GLN A 54 -22.14 -0.18 -19.78
C GLN A 54 -22.10 -1.00 -18.50
N ALA A 55 -22.52 -2.26 -18.58
CA ALA A 55 -22.37 -3.19 -17.47
C ALA A 55 -20.91 -3.14 -17.00
N SER A 56 -20.70 -2.80 -15.73
CA SER A 56 -19.38 -2.73 -15.12
C SER A 56 -18.70 -4.08 -15.30
N GLN A 57 -17.79 -4.21 -16.26
CA GLN A 57 -16.96 -5.40 -16.40
C GLN A 57 -16.18 -5.56 -15.10
N LYS A 58 -16.30 -6.72 -14.47
CA LYS A 58 -15.53 -7.03 -13.25
C LYS A 58 -14.06 -7.13 -13.65
N HIS A 59 -13.20 -6.45 -12.90
CA HIS A 59 -11.76 -6.51 -13.13
C HIS A 59 -11.22 -7.85 -12.62
N ASP A 60 -10.21 -8.41 -13.27
CA ASP A 60 -9.58 -9.65 -12.79
C ASP A 60 -8.90 -9.42 -11.43
N VAL A 61 -8.89 -10.46 -10.60
CA VAL A 61 -8.25 -10.40 -9.28
C VAL A 61 -6.72 -10.28 -9.48
N PRO A 62 -6.03 -9.32 -8.83
CA PRO A 62 -4.65 -8.99 -9.19
C PRO A 62 -3.60 -9.93 -8.60
N PHE A 63 -4.00 -11.11 -8.12
CA PHE A 63 -3.14 -12.06 -7.43
C PHE A 63 -3.03 -13.33 -8.27
N GLY A 64 -1.81 -13.73 -8.62
CA GLY A 64 -1.57 -14.98 -9.32
C GLY A 64 -1.46 -16.16 -8.35
N GLU A 65 -1.91 -17.35 -8.77
CA GLU A 65 -1.94 -18.58 -7.95
C GLU A 65 -0.58 -18.92 -7.32
N TYR A 66 0.52 -18.70 -8.07
CA TYR A 66 1.88 -19.05 -7.63
C TYR A 66 2.71 -17.83 -7.19
N GLU A 67 2.12 -16.64 -7.15
CA GLU A 67 2.82 -15.45 -6.68
C GLU A 67 3.10 -15.51 -5.18
N HIS A 68 4.30 -15.10 -4.77
CA HIS A 68 4.60 -14.85 -3.37
C HIS A 68 3.93 -13.55 -2.94
N ILE A 69 2.89 -13.67 -2.11
CA ILE A 69 2.00 -12.58 -1.70
C ILE A 69 2.16 -12.30 -0.21
N LEU A 70 2.48 -11.05 0.13
CA LEU A 70 2.48 -10.57 1.52
C LEU A 70 1.27 -9.67 1.76
N LEU A 71 0.39 -10.07 2.68
CA LEU A 71 -0.74 -9.27 3.14
C LEU A 71 -0.36 -8.51 4.41
N VAL A 72 -0.59 -7.20 4.38
CA VAL A 72 -0.15 -6.27 5.42
C VAL A 72 -1.34 -5.64 6.10
N GLY A 73 -1.38 -5.74 7.42
CA GLY A 73 -2.40 -5.09 8.23
C GLY A 73 -3.77 -5.77 8.16
N GLU A 74 -3.80 -7.08 8.01
CA GLU A 74 -5.01 -7.88 8.12
C GLU A 74 -5.72 -7.62 9.46
N GLY A 75 -7.06 -7.59 9.40
CA GLY A 75 -7.93 -7.51 10.56
C GLY A 75 -8.29 -8.90 11.06
N ASP A 76 -9.42 -9.43 10.59
CA ASP A 76 -9.92 -10.77 10.94
C ASP A 76 -9.37 -11.89 10.03
N PHE A 77 -8.45 -11.57 9.11
CA PHE A 77 -7.82 -12.48 8.16
C PHE A 77 -8.76 -13.09 7.11
N SER A 78 -9.99 -12.59 6.99
CA SER A 78 -10.96 -13.08 6.01
C SER A 78 -10.51 -12.85 4.55
N PHE A 79 -9.72 -11.82 4.28
CA PHE A 79 -9.14 -11.57 2.96
C PHE A 79 -8.07 -12.61 2.63
N ALA A 80 -7.16 -12.89 3.58
CA ALA A 80 -6.16 -13.95 3.44
C ALA A 80 -6.80 -15.32 3.17
N ARG A 81 -7.85 -15.66 3.92
CA ARG A 81 -8.65 -16.87 3.71
C ARG A 81 -9.19 -16.96 2.29
N SER A 82 -9.83 -15.88 1.82
CA SER A 82 -10.40 -15.85 0.48
C SER A 82 -9.34 -16.09 -0.59
N LEU A 83 -8.18 -15.43 -0.50
CA LEU A 83 -7.09 -15.63 -1.46
C LEU A 83 -6.53 -17.07 -1.43
N ALA A 84 -6.29 -17.62 -0.25
CA ALA A 84 -5.69 -18.95 -0.13
C ALA A 84 -6.65 -20.07 -0.58
N ILE A 85 -7.93 -20.00 -0.17
CA ILE A 85 -8.89 -21.09 -0.36
C ILE A 85 -9.67 -20.95 -1.67
N GLU A 86 -10.21 -19.76 -1.94
CA GLU A 86 -11.15 -19.55 -3.04
C GLU A 86 -10.44 -19.21 -4.35
N HIS A 87 -9.32 -18.45 -4.26
CA HIS A 87 -8.50 -18.06 -5.41
C HIS A 87 -7.29 -18.98 -5.63
N GLY A 88 -7.07 -19.96 -4.75
CA GLY A 88 -6.00 -20.95 -4.91
C GLY A 88 -4.58 -20.37 -4.81
N CYS A 89 -4.40 -19.20 -4.20
CA CYS A 89 -3.08 -18.60 -4.03
C CYS A 89 -2.23 -19.43 -3.06
N ALA A 90 -1.22 -20.11 -3.59
CA ALA A 90 -0.40 -21.08 -2.85
C ALA A 90 0.60 -20.42 -1.88
N ASN A 91 1.11 -19.23 -2.22
CA ASN A 91 2.22 -18.59 -1.52
C ASN A 91 1.80 -17.31 -0.78
N VAL A 92 0.74 -17.38 0.03
CA VAL A 92 0.22 -16.25 0.82
C VAL A 92 0.87 -16.23 2.21
N THR A 93 1.37 -15.07 2.64
CA THR A 93 1.76 -14.78 4.03
C THR A 93 0.94 -13.60 4.54
N ALA A 94 0.30 -13.75 5.70
CA ALA A 94 -0.62 -12.75 6.24
C ALA A 94 -0.07 -12.11 7.52
N THR A 95 -0.21 -10.79 7.65
CA THR A 95 0.31 -10.06 8.81
C THR A 95 -0.69 -9.07 9.40
N SER A 96 -0.71 -8.94 10.73
CA SER A 96 -1.51 -7.94 11.44
C SER A 96 -0.63 -6.95 12.23
N PHE A 97 -1.13 -5.73 12.39
CA PHE A 97 -0.50 -4.76 13.29
C PHE A 97 -0.79 -5.04 14.76
N ASP A 98 -2.01 -5.50 15.06
CA ASP A 98 -2.43 -5.93 16.40
C ASP A 98 -1.63 -7.18 16.82
N SER A 99 -1.41 -7.35 18.13
CA SER A 99 -0.87 -8.60 18.65
C SER A 99 -1.86 -9.75 18.50
N ASP A 100 -1.36 -10.97 18.49
CA ASP A 100 -2.16 -12.20 18.47
C ASP A 100 -3.32 -12.19 19.49
N THR A 101 -3.05 -11.75 20.72
CA THR A 101 -4.06 -11.55 21.76
C THR A 101 -5.12 -10.50 21.39
N GLU A 102 -4.69 -9.35 20.85
CA GLU A 102 -5.59 -8.26 20.45
C GLU A 102 -6.47 -8.70 19.25
N VAL A 103 -5.93 -9.51 18.33
CA VAL A 103 -6.69 -10.06 17.18
C VAL A 103 -7.79 -11.00 17.68
N ARG A 104 -7.47 -11.97 18.55
CA ARG A 104 -8.49 -12.87 19.13
C ARG A 104 -9.57 -12.12 19.90
N GLU A 105 -9.20 -11.09 20.66
CA GLU A 105 -10.17 -10.27 21.41
C GLU A 105 -11.09 -9.44 20.49
N LYS A 106 -10.56 -8.88 19.40
CA LYS A 106 -11.31 -7.95 18.52
C LYS A 106 -12.15 -8.62 17.45
N TYR A 107 -11.73 -9.79 16.98
CA TYR A 107 -12.27 -10.44 15.79
C TYR A 107 -12.74 -11.86 16.12
N PRO A 108 -14.02 -12.05 16.48
CA PRO A 108 -14.55 -13.36 16.88
C PRO A 108 -14.40 -14.47 15.83
N ASN A 109 -14.36 -14.12 14.54
CA ASN A 109 -14.20 -15.09 13.45
C ASN A 109 -12.74 -15.54 13.26
N PHE A 110 -11.77 -14.85 13.88
CA PHE A 110 -10.36 -15.10 13.61
C PHE A 110 -9.93 -16.51 14.01
N GLU A 111 -10.44 -17.09 15.11
CA GLU A 111 -10.04 -18.45 15.53
C GLU A 111 -10.40 -19.49 14.47
N SER A 112 -11.64 -19.47 13.95
CA SER A 112 -12.05 -20.36 12.86
C SER A 112 -11.23 -20.14 11.59
N ILE A 113 -10.98 -18.89 11.22
CA ILE A 113 -10.20 -18.56 10.02
C ILE A 113 -8.74 -19.01 10.17
N HIS A 114 -8.16 -18.80 11.36
CA HIS A 114 -6.81 -19.22 11.69
C HIS A 114 -6.67 -20.74 11.56
N ASP A 115 -7.62 -21.50 12.10
CA ASP A 115 -7.60 -22.96 12.00
C ASP A 115 -7.70 -23.44 10.55
N GLU A 116 -8.61 -22.86 9.75
CA GLU A 116 -8.71 -23.16 8.32
C GLU A 116 -7.38 -22.89 7.59
N LEU A 117 -6.77 -21.72 7.82
CA LEU A 117 -5.53 -21.30 7.17
C LEU A 117 -4.30 -22.13 7.57
N THR A 118 -4.23 -22.53 8.84
CA THR A 118 -3.09 -23.30 9.39
C THR A 118 -3.20 -24.80 9.16
N GLN A 119 -4.39 -25.31 8.78
CA GLN A 119 -4.59 -26.70 8.38
C GLN A 119 -4.35 -26.96 6.88
N LEU A 120 -4.14 -25.91 6.07
CA LEU A 120 -3.75 -26.05 4.67
C LEU A 120 -2.36 -26.72 4.54
N THR A 121 -2.08 -27.27 3.35
CA THR A 121 -0.79 -27.88 3.02
C THR A 121 -0.21 -27.23 1.75
N PRO A 122 0.83 -26.38 1.86
CA PRO A 122 1.42 -25.88 3.10
C PRO A 122 0.49 -24.90 3.86
N PRO A 123 0.68 -24.71 5.17
CA PRO A 123 -0.11 -23.76 5.94
C PRO A 123 0.23 -22.32 5.56
N VAL A 124 -0.75 -21.42 5.61
CA VAL A 124 -0.52 -19.98 5.41
C VAL A 124 0.21 -19.40 6.62
N PRO A 125 1.43 -18.82 6.46
CA PRO A 125 2.13 -18.20 7.58
C PRO A 125 1.41 -16.94 8.06
N ILE A 126 1.17 -16.86 9.37
CA ILE A 126 0.51 -15.73 10.03
C ILE A 126 1.49 -15.06 11.01
N HIS A 127 1.67 -13.75 10.88
CA HIS A 127 2.54 -12.97 11.77
C HIS A 127 1.83 -11.75 12.38
N HIS A 128 1.94 -11.59 13.69
CA HIS A 128 1.31 -10.51 14.43
C HIS A 128 2.32 -9.44 14.86
N SER A 129 1.83 -8.28 15.31
CA SER A 129 2.67 -7.15 15.75
C SER A 129 3.63 -6.61 14.66
N ILE A 130 3.22 -6.67 13.39
CA ILE A 130 4.00 -6.21 12.26
C ILE A 130 3.68 -4.74 11.96
N ASP A 131 4.69 -3.87 12.07
CA ASP A 131 4.59 -2.47 11.69
C ASP A 131 4.87 -2.34 10.19
N ALA A 132 3.84 -1.99 9.41
CA ALA A 132 3.91 -1.79 7.96
C ALA A 132 4.99 -0.78 7.53
N THR A 133 5.41 0.12 8.42
CA THR A 133 6.49 1.08 8.12
C THR A 133 7.90 0.50 8.28
N LYS A 134 8.01 -0.77 8.70
CA LYS A 134 9.27 -1.46 9.01
C LYS A 134 9.37 -2.87 8.43
N LEU A 135 8.51 -3.24 7.48
CA LEU A 135 8.46 -4.55 6.82
C LEU A 135 9.83 -5.16 6.51
N SER A 136 10.68 -4.43 5.78
CA SER A 136 12.00 -4.94 5.36
C SER A 136 13.02 -5.14 6.48
N SER A 137 12.73 -4.66 7.70
CA SER A 137 13.55 -4.89 8.88
C SER A 137 13.26 -6.24 9.57
N TYR A 138 12.10 -6.84 9.31
CA TYR A 138 11.72 -8.12 9.90
C TYR A 138 12.33 -9.27 9.09
N LYS A 139 13.36 -9.93 9.64
CA LYS A 139 14.06 -11.03 8.95
C LYS A 139 13.13 -12.18 8.55
N HIS A 140 12.15 -12.51 9.39
CA HIS A 140 11.19 -13.59 9.14
C HIS A 140 10.12 -13.23 8.09
N LEU A 141 10.05 -11.99 7.64
CA LEU A 141 9.17 -11.57 6.53
C LEU A 141 9.92 -11.44 5.21
N ARG A 142 11.20 -11.83 5.15
CA ARG A 142 11.91 -11.87 3.86
C ARG A 142 11.49 -13.13 3.12
N CYS A 143 11.03 -12.94 1.89
CA CYS A 143 10.70 -14.03 0.98
C CYS A 143 12.00 -14.61 0.40
N THR A 144 12.30 -15.86 0.75
CA THR A 144 13.36 -16.66 0.13
C THR A 144 12.71 -17.66 -0.83
N ARG A 145 13.24 -17.76 -2.05
CA ARG A 145 12.75 -18.71 -3.06
C ARG A 145 13.76 -19.84 -3.18
N GLU A 146 13.34 -21.06 -2.89
CA GLU A 146 14.24 -22.23 -2.90
C GLU A 146 14.71 -22.59 -4.32
N ASP A 147 13.89 -22.28 -5.34
CA ASP A 147 14.12 -22.68 -6.74
C ASP A 147 14.77 -21.60 -7.61
N ASP A 148 15.16 -20.46 -7.04
CA ASP A 148 15.64 -19.30 -7.82
C ASP A 148 17.17 -19.17 -7.81
N ASP A 149 17.82 -19.91 -8.71
CA ASP A 149 19.25 -19.81 -8.97
C ASP A 149 19.69 -18.44 -9.52
N GLU A 150 18.75 -17.60 -9.97
CA GLU A 150 19.02 -16.26 -10.49
C GLU A 150 18.99 -15.16 -9.40
N GLY A 151 18.68 -15.52 -8.15
CA GLY A 151 18.72 -14.58 -7.02
C GLY A 151 17.67 -13.47 -7.10
N GLN A 152 16.49 -13.75 -7.66
CA GLN A 152 15.35 -12.83 -7.71
C GLN A 152 14.43 -12.96 -6.47
N ASP A 153 15.04 -13.22 -5.31
CA ASP A 153 14.35 -13.22 -4.03
C ASP A 153 13.56 -11.92 -3.80
N GLY A 154 12.45 -12.07 -3.10
CA GLY A 154 11.53 -10.99 -2.74
C GLY A 154 10.07 -11.32 -3.07
N TRP A 155 9.18 -10.49 -2.54
CA TRP A 155 7.75 -10.62 -2.77
C TRP A 155 7.38 -10.27 -4.21
N ASP A 156 6.45 -11.01 -4.81
CA ASP A 156 5.81 -10.65 -6.07
C ASP A 156 4.82 -9.51 -5.83
N THR A 157 4.00 -9.67 -4.79
CA THR A 157 2.91 -8.76 -4.49
C THR A 157 2.88 -8.47 -2.99
N ILE A 158 2.85 -7.19 -2.62
CA ILE A 158 2.60 -6.74 -1.24
C ILE A 158 1.28 -5.99 -1.23
N CYS A 159 0.29 -6.48 -0.47
CA CYS A 159 -1.04 -5.87 -0.40
C CYS A 159 -1.26 -5.19 0.95
N PHE A 160 -1.74 -3.93 0.94
CA PHE A 160 -2.18 -3.22 2.14
C PHE A 160 -3.59 -2.68 1.95
N MET A 161 -4.56 -3.39 2.53
CA MET A 161 -5.98 -3.08 2.40
C MET A 161 -6.42 -2.03 3.43
N PHE A 162 -7.02 -0.94 2.95
CA PHE A 162 -7.59 0.15 3.75
C PHE A 162 -6.68 0.73 4.86
N PRO A 163 -5.38 1.02 4.57
CA PRO A 163 -4.44 1.50 5.57
C PRO A 163 -4.86 2.84 6.18
N HIS A 164 -4.79 2.94 7.51
CA HIS A 164 -5.00 4.21 8.22
C HIS A 164 -4.32 4.24 9.59
N THR A 165 -4.09 5.44 10.13
CA THR A 165 -3.47 5.66 11.45
C THR A 165 -4.45 5.61 12.63
N GLY A 166 -5.74 5.36 12.39
CA GLY A 166 -6.73 5.13 13.46
C GLY A 166 -7.19 6.39 14.20
N GLY A 167 -7.18 7.56 13.55
CA GLY A 167 -7.82 8.76 14.11
C GLY A 167 -7.02 9.48 15.19
N LEU A 168 -5.71 9.63 15.01
CA LEU A 168 -4.78 10.29 15.96
C LEU A 168 -5.14 11.75 16.31
N SER A 169 -6.08 12.37 15.59
CA SER A 169 -6.56 13.73 15.81
C SER A 169 -7.97 13.90 15.27
N THR A 170 -8.71 14.88 15.79
CA THR A 170 -9.97 15.35 15.21
C THR A 170 -9.77 16.36 14.09
N ASP A 171 -8.56 16.94 13.96
CA ASP A 171 -8.21 17.85 12.87
C ASP A 171 -7.99 17.09 11.57
N VAL A 172 -8.75 17.45 10.53
CA VAL A 172 -8.74 16.77 9.22
C VAL A 172 -7.36 16.83 8.57
N ASN A 173 -6.70 17.99 8.58
CA ASN A 173 -5.40 18.18 7.93
C ASN A 173 -4.29 17.40 8.65
N ARG A 174 -4.35 17.30 9.98
CA ARG A 174 -3.43 16.47 10.76
C ARG A 174 -3.67 14.99 10.48
N GLN A 175 -4.92 14.55 10.34
CA GLN A 175 -5.22 13.18 9.94
C GLN A 175 -4.74 12.85 8.52
N VAL A 176 -4.99 13.74 7.55
CA VAL A 176 -4.50 13.60 6.18
C VAL A 176 -2.98 13.45 6.18
N ARG A 177 -2.24 14.34 6.83
CA ARG A 177 -0.77 14.25 6.93
C ARG A 177 -0.29 12.97 7.60
N ALA A 178 -0.97 12.51 8.66
CA ALA A 178 -0.60 11.27 9.34
C ALA A 178 -0.78 10.04 8.43
N ASN A 179 -1.87 9.97 7.68
CA ASN A 179 -2.13 8.85 6.76
C ASN A 179 -1.22 8.91 5.51
N GLN A 180 -0.92 10.10 5.01
CA GLN A 180 0.10 10.29 3.97
C GLN A 180 1.48 9.80 4.44
N ALA A 181 1.88 10.18 5.66
CA ALA A 181 3.14 9.72 6.24
C ALA A 181 3.20 8.20 6.43
N LEU A 182 2.09 7.56 6.84
CA LEU A 182 1.97 6.11 6.92
C LEU A 182 2.23 5.45 5.56
N LEU A 183 1.54 5.91 4.51
CA LEU A 183 1.67 5.35 3.16
C LEU A 183 3.09 5.52 2.61
N VAL A 184 3.67 6.71 2.74
CA VAL A 184 5.06 6.97 2.31
C VAL A 184 6.04 6.06 3.05
N ALA A 185 5.89 5.92 4.37
CA ALA A 185 6.77 5.07 5.17
C ALA A 185 6.60 3.58 4.82
N PHE A 186 5.38 3.12 4.54
CA PHE A 186 5.10 1.78 4.03
C PHE A 186 5.77 1.53 2.67
N PHE A 187 5.60 2.43 1.70
CA PHE A 187 6.26 2.29 0.39
C PHE A 187 7.78 2.26 0.52
N LYS A 188 8.36 3.17 1.29
CA LYS A 188 9.81 3.18 1.58
C LYS A 188 10.28 1.91 2.27
N SER A 189 9.44 1.31 3.13
CA SER A 189 9.75 0.05 3.78
C SER A 189 9.82 -1.10 2.78
N CYS A 190 8.85 -1.19 1.86
CA CYS A 190 8.82 -2.19 0.80
C CYS A 190 10.02 -2.06 -0.16
N LEU A 191 10.46 -0.83 -0.42
CA LEU A 191 11.58 -0.52 -1.31
C LEU A 191 12.96 -0.53 -0.62
N GLU A 192 13.03 -0.75 0.69
CA GLU A 192 14.26 -0.66 1.49
C GLU A 192 14.92 0.74 1.45
N THR A 193 14.14 1.80 1.20
CA THR A 193 14.61 3.20 1.13
C THR A 193 14.21 4.01 2.36
N THR A 194 14.22 3.40 3.55
CA THR A 194 13.76 4.06 4.79
C THR A 194 14.69 5.18 5.28
N SER A 195 15.93 5.21 4.79
CA SER A 195 16.90 6.27 5.04
C SER A 195 17.59 6.73 3.75
N ALA A 196 18.08 7.98 3.72
CA ALA A 196 18.84 8.52 2.60
C ALA A 196 20.05 7.64 2.25
N LYS A 197 20.79 7.18 3.27
CA LYS A 197 21.92 6.26 3.10
C LYS A 197 21.54 4.96 2.39
N GLN A 198 20.44 4.31 2.79
CA GLN A 198 19.99 3.09 2.11
C GLN A 198 19.57 3.37 0.66
N ARG A 199 18.89 4.49 0.42
CA ARG A 199 18.46 4.90 -0.92
C ARG A 199 19.66 5.16 -1.84
N LEU A 200 20.67 5.88 -1.37
CA LEU A 200 21.93 6.10 -2.10
C LEU A 200 22.68 4.79 -2.38
N GLN A 201 22.74 3.88 -1.41
CA GLN A 201 23.35 2.56 -1.60
C GLN A 201 22.64 1.77 -2.72
N ILE A 202 21.31 1.81 -2.76
CA ILE A 202 20.53 1.17 -3.83
C ILE A 202 20.82 1.84 -5.18
N LEU A 203 20.80 3.18 -5.25
CA LEU A 203 21.10 3.92 -6.48
C LEU A 203 22.51 3.62 -7.00
N ALA A 204 23.52 3.62 -6.12
CA ALA A 204 24.89 3.25 -6.45
C ALA A 204 24.95 1.82 -7.00
N SER A 205 24.27 0.86 -6.36
CA SER A 205 24.24 -0.53 -6.84
C SER A 205 23.61 -0.67 -8.23
N GLN A 206 22.61 0.16 -8.58
CA GLN A 206 21.97 0.14 -9.90
C GLN A 206 22.91 0.65 -11.01
N VAL A 207 23.81 1.59 -10.70
CA VAL A 207 24.84 2.05 -11.65
C VAL A 207 25.90 0.96 -11.89
N HIS A 208 26.27 0.20 -10.85
CA HIS A 208 27.31 -0.82 -10.92
C HIS A 208 26.84 -2.17 -11.49
N LYS A 209 25.54 -2.38 -11.74
CA LYS A 209 25.01 -3.61 -12.36
C LYS A 209 25.57 -3.90 -13.76
N ASN A 210 26.25 -2.95 -14.40
CA ASN A 210 26.97 -3.16 -15.64
C ASN A 210 28.34 -3.85 -15.46
N HIS A 211 28.77 -4.11 -14.23
CA HIS A 211 29.91 -4.97 -13.90
C HIS A 211 29.44 -6.16 -13.05
N PRO A 212 29.58 -7.41 -13.51
CA PRO A 212 29.17 -8.58 -12.73
C PRO A 212 30.01 -8.67 -11.45
N SER A 213 29.37 -8.50 -10.29
CA SER A 213 29.95 -8.82 -9.00
C SER A 213 29.94 -10.34 -8.82
N PRO A 214 31.02 -10.95 -8.31
CA PRO A 214 31.04 -12.39 -8.00
C PRO A 214 30.21 -12.76 -6.76
N LEU A 215 29.63 -11.79 -6.05
CA LEU A 215 28.78 -12.01 -4.88
C LEU A 215 27.31 -12.04 -5.29
N ARG A 216 26.54 -13.01 -4.75
CA ARG A 216 25.09 -13.09 -4.96
C ARG A 216 24.44 -11.74 -4.61
N PRO A 217 23.54 -11.20 -5.46
CA PRO A 217 22.77 -10.01 -5.14
C PRO A 217 22.05 -10.18 -3.81
N ARG A 218 22.03 -9.15 -2.97
CA ARG A 218 21.24 -9.17 -1.74
C ARG A 218 19.76 -9.31 -2.12
N SER A 219 19.10 -10.34 -1.60
CA SER A 219 17.64 -10.52 -1.64
C SER A 219 16.92 -9.22 -1.32
N GLN A 220 16.13 -8.74 -2.27
CA GLN A 220 15.34 -7.52 -2.13
C GLN A 220 14.04 -7.85 -1.39
N PHE A 221 13.51 -6.90 -0.62
CA PHE A 221 12.24 -7.16 0.06
C PHE A 221 11.07 -7.30 -0.93
N LEU A 222 10.87 -6.29 -1.78
CA LEU A 222 10.04 -6.37 -2.98
C LEU A 222 10.96 -6.59 -4.19
N ARG A 223 10.71 -7.59 -5.02
CA ARG A 223 11.57 -7.84 -6.20
C ARG A 223 11.39 -6.77 -7.27
N MET A 224 12.35 -6.64 -8.19
CA MET A 224 12.21 -5.73 -9.33
C MET A 224 11.03 -6.18 -10.21
N GLY A 225 10.15 -5.25 -10.61
CA GLY A 225 8.88 -5.57 -11.28
C GLY A 225 7.77 -6.06 -10.34
N GLY A 226 8.09 -6.31 -9.06
CA GLY A 226 7.09 -6.66 -8.05
C GLY A 226 6.10 -5.52 -7.79
N ARG A 227 4.90 -5.89 -7.33
CA ARG A 227 3.74 -5.01 -7.22
C ARG A 227 3.40 -4.69 -5.77
N ILE A 228 2.93 -3.48 -5.54
CA ILE A 228 2.29 -3.05 -4.30
C ILE A 228 0.84 -2.73 -4.62
N VAL A 229 -0.07 -3.40 -3.93
CA VAL A 229 -1.52 -3.21 -4.08
C VAL A 229 -2.02 -2.46 -2.85
N VAL A 230 -2.66 -1.31 -3.05
CA VAL A 230 -3.28 -0.54 -1.98
C VAL A 230 -4.74 -0.29 -2.30
N THR A 231 -5.64 -0.61 -1.38
CA THR A 231 -7.06 -0.29 -1.52
C THR A 231 -7.46 0.81 -0.54
N LEU A 232 -8.16 1.83 -1.03
CA LEU A 232 -8.65 2.95 -0.23
C LEU A 232 -10.12 3.19 -0.52
N PHE A 233 -10.86 3.71 0.46
CA PHE A 233 -12.19 4.25 0.20
C PHE A 233 -12.13 5.44 -0.76
N GLU A 234 -13.20 5.64 -1.53
CA GLU A 234 -13.38 6.83 -2.34
C GLU A 234 -14.03 7.98 -1.53
N GLY A 235 -13.80 9.21 -1.98
CA GLY A 235 -14.25 10.43 -1.31
C GLY A 235 -13.30 10.94 -0.21
N GLU A 236 -13.63 12.10 0.33
CA GLU A 236 -12.84 12.70 1.42
C GLU A 236 -13.00 11.90 2.73
N PRO A 237 -11.94 11.84 3.56
CA PRO A 237 -10.64 12.49 3.38
C PRO A 237 -9.63 11.68 2.54
N TYR A 238 -9.98 10.48 2.05
CA TYR A 238 -9.05 9.55 1.39
C TYR A 238 -8.51 10.08 0.07
N THR A 239 -9.32 10.81 -0.69
CA THR A 239 -8.91 11.49 -1.92
C THR A 239 -7.78 12.50 -1.68
N LEU A 240 -7.81 13.21 -0.55
CA LEU A 240 -6.78 14.19 -0.17
C LEU A 240 -5.42 13.54 0.13
N TRP A 241 -5.37 12.21 0.34
CA TRP A 241 -4.11 11.53 0.60
C TRP A 241 -3.28 11.41 -0.67
N ASN A 242 -3.91 11.44 -1.85
CA ASN A 242 -3.24 11.46 -3.15
C ASN A 242 -2.20 10.33 -3.31
N VAL A 243 -2.63 9.10 -3.09
CA VAL A 243 -1.76 7.91 -3.01
C VAL A 243 -0.86 7.72 -4.24
N ARG A 244 -1.32 8.12 -5.43
CA ARG A 244 -0.52 8.04 -6.67
C ARG A 244 0.71 8.93 -6.62
N ASP A 245 0.56 10.17 -6.16
CA ASP A 245 1.69 11.09 -6.00
C ASP A 245 2.64 10.58 -4.91
N LEU A 246 2.11 10.10 -3.78
CA LEU A 246 2.93 9.53 -2.70
C LEU A 246 3.77 8.35 -3.19
N ALA A 247 3.18 7.43 -3.97
CA ALA A 247 3.87 6.29 -4.54
C ALA A 247 4.97 6.70 -5.52
N ARG A 248 4.68 7.66 -6.42
CA ARG A 248 5.69 8.20 -7.35
C ARG A 248 6.89 8.80 -6.64
N HIS A 249 6.66 9.63 -5.60
CA HIS A 249 7.74 10.21 -4.82
C HIS A 249 8.52 9.18 -3.99
N ALA A 250 7.91 8.03 -3.67
CA ALA A 250 8.63 6.92 -3.03
C ALA A 250 9.53 6.14 -4.01
N GLY A 251 9.35 6.31 -5.33
CA GLY A 251 10.10 5.60 -6.37
C GLY A 251 9.34 4.46 -7.05
N LEU A 252 8.00 4.47 -6.98
CA LEU A 252 7.15 3.48 -7.64
C LEU A 252 6.54 4.03 -8.93
N LYS A 253 6.28 3.14 -9.88
CA LYS A 253 5.47 3.43 -11.07
C LYS A 253 4.01 3.13 -10.77
N VAL A 254 3.11 4.04 -11.13
CA VAL A 254 1.66 3.79 -11.08
C VAL A 254 1.28 2.99 -12.31
N VAL A 255 0.72 1.80 -12.14
CA VAL A 255 0.34 0.93 -13.27
C VAL A 255 -1.12 1.19 -13.63
N GLU A 256 -2.02 0.90 -12.70
CA GLU A 256 -3.46 0.92 -12.97
C GLU A 256 -4.26 1.06 -11.67
N SER A 257 -5.59 1.14 -11.81
CA SER A 257 -6.51 1.13 -10.68
C SER A 257 -7.92 0.83 -11.14
N TRP A 258 -8.71 0.17 -10.30
CA TRP A 258 -10.11 -0.14 -10.59
C TRP A 258 -10.96 -0.05 -9.31
N LYS A 259 -12.28 -0.02 -9.49
CA LYS A 259 -13.22 -0.06 -8.36
C LYS A 259 -13.07 -1.40 -7.64
N PHE A 260 -12.87 -1.35 -6.33
CA PHE A 260 -12.80 -2.55 -5.50
C PHE A 260 -14.21 -3.16 -5.38
N ASP A 261 -14.33 -4.44 -5.71
CA ASP A 261 -15.57 -5.22 -5.55
C ASP A 261 -15.32 -6.30 -4.49
N ALA A 262 -15.87 -6.09 -3.29
CA ALA A 262 -15.76 -7.03 -2.18
C ALA A 262 -16.36 -8.41 -2.52
N SER A 263 -17.33 -8.48 -3.43
CA SER A 263 -17.95 -9.76 -3.82
C SER A 263 -17.01 -10.68 -4.58
N GLN A 264 -15.87 -10.17 -5.06
CA GLN A 264 -14.82 -10.98 -5.68
C GLN A 264 -14.00 -11.78 -4.67
N TYR A 265 -14.16 -11.51 -3.37
CA TYR A 265 -13.44 -12.18 -2.29
C TYR A 265 -14.44 -12.89 -1.38
N PRO A 266 -14.87 -14.13 -1.71
CA PRO A 266 -15.84 -14.86 -0.90
C PRO A 266 -15.38 -14.99 0.55
N GLY A 267 -16.30 -14.69 1.48
CA GLY A 267 -16.03 -14.69 2.91
C GLY A 267 -15.34 -13.43 3.46
N TYR A 268 -14.85 -12.52 2.61
CA TYR A 268 -14.23 -11.27 3.05
C TYR A 268 -15.21 -10.41 3.85
N LYS A 269 -14.71 -9.88 4.97
CA LYS A 269 -15.42 -8.89 5.79
C LYS A 269 -14.51 -7.70 6.06
N HIS A 270 -15.03 -6.50 5.83
CA HIS A 270 -14.35 -5.29 6.20
C HIS A 270 -14.52 -5.04 7.71
N VAL A 271 -13.44 -5.27 8.46
CA VAL A 271 -13.38 -5.01 9.89
C VAL A 271 -12.49 -3.80 10.20
N ARG A 272 -12.87 -3.03 11.22
CA ARG A 272 -12.10 -1.85 11.67
C ARG A 272 -11.10 -2.27 12.74
N THR A 273 -9.97 -1.55 12.85
CA THR A 273 -8.93 -1.81 13.88
C THR A 273 -9.40 -1.63 15.33
N LEU A 274 -10.59 -1.06 15.56
CA LEU A 274 -11.23 -0.99 16.87
C LEU A 274 -12.04 -2.26 17.22
N GLY A 275 -12.04 -3.27 16.33
CA GLY A 275 -12.85 -4.48 16.45
C GLY A 275 -14.31 -4.26 16.03
N THR A 276 -15.11 -5.30 16.23
CA THR A 276 -16.57 -5.24 16.06
C THR A 276 -17.14 -4.39 17.19
N ILE A 277 -17.46 -3.13 16.91
CA ILE A 277 -18.16 -2.30 17.89
C ILE A 277 -19.61 -2.80 17.94
N GLU A 278 -20.01 -3.50 19.00
CA GLU A 278 -21.43 -3.72 19.30
C GLU A 278 -22.12 -2.35 19.41
N GLY A 279 -23.07 -2.07 18.50
CA GLY A 279 -23.73 -0.77 18.38
C GLY A 279 -22.99 0.27 17.53
N GLY A 280 -21.92 -0.10 16.83
CA GLY A 280 -21.16 0.76 15.93
C GLY A 280 -21.86 1.05 14.60
N GLY A 281 -22.98 1.76 14.66
CA GLY A 281 -23.63 2.53 13.59
C GLY A 281 -23.70 1.91 12.18
N ALA A 282 -24.87 1.36 11.82
CA ALA A 282 -25.56 1.27 10.51
C ALA A 282 -24.79 1.12 9.16
N TRP A 283 -23.47 1.07 9.11
CA TRP A 283 -22.70 1.20 7.89
C TRP A 283 -21.62 0.12 7.79
N LYS A 284 -21.70 -0.67 6.72
CA LYS A 284 -20.78 -1.78 6.40
C LYS A 284 -19.68 -1.28 5.48
N GLY A 285 -18.43 -1.60 5.82
CA GLY A 285 -17.25 -1.21 5.06
C GLY A 285 -17.36 -1.53 3.57
N GLU A 286 -17.92 -2.69 3.29
CA GLU A 286 -18.11 -3.31 1.99
C GLU A 286 -19.10 -2.54 1.10
N ASP A 287 -20.03 -1.79 1.71
CA ASP A 287 -21.03 -0.99 0.99
C ASP A 287 -20.46 0.37 0.54
N ARG A 288 -19.20 0.68 0.86
CA ARG A 288 -18.55 1.90 0.38
C ARG A 288 -17.89 1.69 -0.95
N ASP A 289 -18.01 2.71 -1.79
CA ASP A 289 -17.11 2.84 -2.92
C ASP A 289 -15.65 2.90 -2.45
N ALA A 290 -14.85 2.03 -3.05
CA ALA A 290 -13.43 1.89 -2.79
C ALA A 290 -12.70 1.64 -4.12
N ARG A 291 -11.41 1.96 -4.14
CA ARG A 291 -10.55 1.81 -5.30
C ARG A 291 -9.27 1.10 -4.91
N THR A 292 -8.90 0.11 -5.71
CA THR A 292 -7.62 -0.59 -5.63
C THR A 292 -6.65 0.07 -6.61
N TYR A 293 -5.42 0.30 -6.15
CA TYR A 293 -4.33 0.88 -6.91
C TYR A 293 -3.17 -0.10 -6.97
N VAL A 294 -2.57 -0.27 -8.14
CA VAL A 294 -1.38 -1.11 -8.35
C VAL A 294 -0.18 -0.22 -8.66
N PHE A 295 0.89 -0.44 -7.91
CA PHE A 295 2.17 0.23 -8.09
C PHE A 295 3.26 -0.82 -8.36
N GLU A 296 4.15 -0.56 -9.30
CA GLU A 296 5.23 -1.47 -9.69
C GLU A 296 6.57 -0.92 -9.21
N LYS A 297 7.42 -1.79 -8.68
CA LYS A 297 8.81 -1.46 -8.36
C LYS A 297 9.63 -1.39 -9.64
N ILE A 298 10.16 -0.21 -9.89
CA ILE A 298 11.07 0.09 -11.00
C ILE A 298 12.47 0.44 -10.46
N PRO A 299 13.51 0.51 -11.32
CA PRO A 299 14.78 1.12 -10.94
C PRO A 299 14.58 2.53 -10.37
N LEU A 300 15.35 2.86 -9.34
CA LEU A 300 15.24 4.16 -8.70
C LEU A 300 15.92 5.21 -9.58
N VAL A 301 15.29 6.36 -9.71
CA VAL A 301 15.88 7.54 -10.34
C VAL A 301 16.39 8.44 -9.22
N ALA A 302 17.66 8.83 -9.31
CA ALA A 302 18.28 9.80 -8.42
C ALA A 302 17.72 11.20 -8.73
N ASP A 303 17.45 11.98 -7.70
CA ASP A 303 17.22 13.42 -7.89
C ASP A 303 18.54 14.19 -8.04
N SER A 304 18.46 15.51 -8.28
CA SER A 304 19.64 16.33 -8.54
C SER A 304 20.61 16.41 -7.36
N ASP A 305 20.14 16.21 -6.14
CA ASP A 305 21.01 16.26 -4.95
C ASP A 305 21.63 14.89 -4.68
N GLU A 306 20.87 13.81 -4.88
CA GLU A 306 21.36 12.44 -4.86
C GLU A 306 22.40 12.18 -5.97
N GLU A 307 22.21 12.73 -7.17
CA GLU A 307 23.21 12.67 -8.25
C GLU A 307 24.54 13.29 -7.84
N LYS A 308 24.51 14.49 -7.24
CA LYS A 308 25.72 15.16 -6.75
C LYS A 308 26.39 14.37 -5.62
N GLU A 309 25.61 13.73 -4.76
CA GLU A 309 26.14 12.92 -3.66
C GLU A 309 26.79 11.64 -4.18
N LEU A 310 26.17 10.96 -5.15
CA LEU A 310 26.75 9.80 -5.83
C LEU A 310 28.02 10.16 -6.61
N GLU A 311 28.08 11.31 -7.27
CA GLU A 311 29.29 11.80 -7.95
C GLU A 311 30.45 12.05 -6.96
N LYS A 312 30.15 12.59 -5.77
CA LYS A 312 31.14 12.79 -4.70
C LYS A 312 31.66 11.46 -4.15
N GLU A 313 30.79 10.47 -3.94
CA GLU A 313 31.16 9.17 -3.38
C GLU A 313 31.91 8.28 -4.38
N THR A 314 31.55 8.33 -5.67
CA THR A 314 32.13 7.44 -6.69
C THR A 314 33.31 8.06 -7.44
N GLY A 315 33.49 9.38 -7.41
CA GLY A 315 34.53 10.08 -8.15
C GLY A 315 34.35 10.06 -9.68
N VAL A 316 33.26 9.47 -10.19
CA VAL A 316 32.97 9.34 -11.61
C VAL A 316 31.90 10.36 -12.01
N LYS A 317 32.28 11.37 -12.81
CA LYS A 317 31.32 12.28 -13.44
C LYS A 317 30.54 11.51 -14.51
N LYS A 318 29.21 11.42 -14.40
CA LYS A 318 28.40 10.89 -15.50
C LYS A 318 28.50 11.83 -16.70
N VAL A 319 28.92 11.30 -17.86
CA VAL A 319 28.85 12.05 -19.12
C VAL A 319 27.36 12.31 -19.38
N LYS A 320 26.94 13.58 -19.33
CA LYS A 320 25.59 13.98 -19.74
C LYS A 320 25.36 13.51 -21.17
N GLU A 321 24.50 12.52 -21.34
CA GLU A 321 23.99 12.16 -22.66
C GLU A 321 23.09 13.32 -23.13
N ARG A 322 23.69 14.27 -23.85
CA ARG A 322 22.95 15.34 -24.51
C ARG A 322 22.15 14.68 -25.61
N THR A 323 20.83 14.58 -25.42
CA THR A 323 19.87 14.29 -26.48
C THR A 323 20.02 15.39 -27.54
N ARG A 324 20.90 15.17 -28.53
CA ARG A 324 21.00 16.03 -29.71
C ARG A 324 19.83 15.67 -30.62
N THR A 325 18.72 16.38 -30.46
CA THR A 325 17.71 16.50 -31.52
C THR A 325 18.40 17.08 -32.75
N ARG A 326 18.74 16.19 -33.68
CA ARG A 326 19.36 16.54 -34.96
C ARG A 326 18.27 17.07 -35.89
N THR A 327 17.95 18.35 -35.77
CA THR A 327 17.13 19.06 -36.76
C THR A 327 17.96 19.15 -38.05
N LYS A 328 17.65 18.28 -39.02
CA LYS A 328 18.20 18.38 -40.38
C LYS A 328 17.71 19.70 -41.01
N ARG A 329 18.61 20.67 -41.18
CA ARG A 329 18.38 21.79 -42.12
C ARG A 329 18.45 21.25 -43.56
N PRO A 330 17.54 21.64 -44.47
CA PRO A 330 17.63 21.28 -45.87
C PRO A 330 18.81 22.03 -46.51
N ARG A 331 19.61 21.32 -47.31
CA ARG A 331 20.66 21.91 -48.15
C ARG A 331 20.00 22.75 -49.25
N LYS A 332 20.44 24.01 -49.39
CA LYS A 332 20.23 24.81 -50.59
C LYS A 332 20.81 24.05 -51.78
N GLY A 333 19.98 23.77 -52.79
CA GLY A 333 20.45 23.47 -54.14
C GLY A 333 20.87 24.79 -54.79
N SER A 334 22.06 24.80 -55.37
CA SER A 334 22.52 25.83 -56.30
C SER A 334 22.49 25.24 -57.69
N ASP A 335 21.97 26.04 -58.62
CA ASP A 335 21.87 25.81 -60.06
C ASP A 335 23.16 25.30 -60.71
N SER A 336 22.97 24.50 -61.74
CA SER A 336 23.78 24.55 -62.95
C SER A 336 22.85 24.35 -64.14
N ASP A 337 22.57 25.45 -64.83
CA ASP A 337 21.99 25.52 -66.16
C ASP A 337 22.92 24.83 -67.17
N ASP A 338 22.34 23.99 -68.02
CA ASP A 338 22.83 23.71 -69.37
C ASP A 338 21.61 23.83 -70.30
N ASP A 339 21.82 24.60 -71.38
CA ASP A 339 20.95 25.05 -72.50
C ASP A 339 20.17 26.37 -72.36
#